data_AF-A0A944Q5E5-F1
#
_entry.id   AF-A0A944Q5E5-F1
#
_cell.length_a   1.000
_cell.length_b   1.000
_cell.length_c   1.000
_cell.angle_alpha   90.00
_cell.angle_beta   90.00
_cell.angle_gamma   90.00
#
_symmetry.space_group_name_H-M   'P 1'
#
loop_
_entity.id
_entity.type
_entity.pdbx_description
1 polymer ?
#
loop_
_entity_poly.entity_id
_entity_poly.type
_entity_poly.pdbx_seq_one_letter_code
_entity_poly.pdbx_strand_id
1 'polypeptide(L)'
;MSQAPSSAYERLLAAAAQLKVPDAVREAALATPEDPQPGQIWRVAWVDVVELVAITSVSDTAVHAVPVSLETHFHDEKTLLLPAAATTVEQPLALWYGLGARLPWWVLDRQVSQLPDSLKSPQDGPPGSRRGSAIASPAAPAAEFRAALADALEHFAAASWTPAGSGDLTTLLRKHKLGAHDLVRHLDIEPPRALALLRGQTPLTPDEAAILGPVMGQTQDRVLEANPELPDQLVHQLSRPARRAQIRLLAHRSGTSEQQARLSAAYGAFGLAARQDGGTTDWSGRLDRFFHVHLDQAPGR
;
A
#
# COMPACT_ATOMS: atom_id res chain seq x y z
N MET A 1 23.09 -26.48 38.04
CA MET A 1 22.06 -26.63 37.00
C MET A 1 22.36 -25.62 35.92
N SER A 2 22.85 -26.07 34.76
CA SER A 2 23.30 -25.20 33.67
C SER A 2 22.08 -24.76 32.85
N GLN A 3 21.81 -23.45 32.76
CA GLN A 3 20.82 -22.93 31.81
C GLN A 3 21.29 -23.21 30.38
N ALA A 4 20.40 -23.77 29.55
CA ALA A 4 20.65 -23.95 28.13
C ALA A 4 20.89 -22.58 27.46
N PRO A 5 21.80 -22.48 26.47
CA PRO A 5 22.05 -21.22 25.78
C PRO A 5 20.81 -20.81 24.99
N SER A 6 20.23 -19.68 25.37
CA SER A 6 19.12 -19.03 24.67
C SER A 6 19.47 -18.70 23.21
N SER A 7 18.54 -18.95 22.29
CA SER A 7 18.75 -18.72 20.86
C SER A 7 19.01 -17.23 20.56
N ALA A 8 19.65 -16.91 19.42
CA ALA A 8 19.86 -15.51 19.02
C ALA A 8 18.53 -14.74 18.90
N TYR A 9 17.46 -15.42 18.49
CA TYR A 9 16.11 -14.89 18.42
C TYR A 9 15.53 -14.56 19.79
N GLU A 10 15.66 -15.46 20.77
CA GLU A 10 15.21 -15.21 22.15
C GLU A 10 15.99 -14.08 22.82
N ARG A 11 17.30 -13.98 22.57
CA ARG A 11 18.11 -12.85 23.05
C ARG A 11 17.67 -11.53 22.43
N LEU A 12 17.32 -11.52 21.14
CA LEU A 12 16.76 -10.35 20.46
C LEU A 12 15.39 -9.98 21.05
N LEU A 13 14.50 -10.95 21.28
CA LEU A 13 13.21 -10.71 21.91
C LEU A 13 13.34 -10.18 23.34
N ALA A 14 14.26 -10.74 24.13
CA ALA A 14 14.52 -10.28 25.49
C ALA A 14 15.07 -8.84 25.51
N ALA A 15 15.98 -8.52 24.58
CA ALA A 15 16.49 -7.15 24.43
C ALA A 15 15.37 -6.20 23.98
N ALA A 16 14.54 -6.61 23.02
CA ALA A 16 13.41 -5.81 22.54
C ALA A 16 12.36 -5.57 23.65
N ALA A 17 12.12 -6.55 24.51
CA ALA A 17 11.20 -6.43 25.65
C ALA A 17 11.67 -5.42 26.70
N GLN A 18 12.98 -5.12 26.75
CA GLN A 18 13.55 -4.11 27.65
C GLN A 18 13.55 -2.70 27.04
N LEU A 19 13.22 -2.54 25.76
CA LEU A 19 13.17 -1.23 25.12
C LEU A 19 11.93 -0.46 25.59
N LYS A 20 12.15 0.76 26.10
CA LYS A 20 11.07 1.72 26.31
C LYS A 20 10.55 2.16 24.94
N VAL A 21 9.38 1.68 24.56
CA VAL A 21 8.62 2.22 23.43
C VAL A 21 7.77 3.38 23.96
N PRO A 22 7.92 4.61 23.42
CA PRO A 22 7.09 5.75 23.79
C PRO A 22 5.60 5.44 23.68
N ASP A 23 4.79 5.95 24.62
CA ASP A 23 3.37 5.60 24.70
C ASP A 23 2.62 5.99 23.43
N ALA A 24 2.90 7.16 22.85
CA ALA A 24 2.28 7.58 21.59
C ALA A 24 2.57 6.63 20.42
N VAL A 25 3.76 6.01 20.39
CA VAL A 25 4.12 5.01 19.36
C VAL A 25 3.39 3.70 19.61
N ARG A 26 3.27 3.29 20.88
CA ARG A 26 2.52 2.10 21.27
C ARG A 26 1.03 2.23 20.96
N GLU A 27 0.44 3.38 21.29
CA GLU A 27 -0.95 3.71 21.00
C GLU A 27 -1.22 3.70 19.50
N ALA A 28 -0.39 4.38 18.70
CA ALA A 28 -0.51 4.37 17.24
C ALA A 28 -0.39 2.95 16.65
N ALA A 29 0.48 2.11 17.20
CA ALA A 29 0.66 0.74 16.73
C ALA A 29 -0.51 -0.20 17.08
N LEU A 30 -1.26 0.09 18.15
CA LEU A 30 -2.42 -0.69 18.60
C LEU A 30 -3.75 -0.17 18.06
N ALA A 31 -3.77 1.07 17.56
CA ALA A 31 -4.97 1.68 17.01
C ALA A 31 -5.44 0.96 15.74
N THR A 32 -6.76 0.92 15.55
CA THR A 32 -7.33 0.52 14.26
C THR A 32 -6.90 1.53 13.19
N PRO A 33 -6.33 1.11 12.05
CA PRO A 33 -5.90 2.05 11.03
C PRO A 33 -7.08 2.86 10.48
N GLU A 34 -6.98 4.18 10.57
CA GLU A 34 -7.92 5.13 9.99
C GLU A 34 -7.37 5.72 8.69
N ASP A 35 -8.17 6.58 8.04
CA ASP A 35 -7.70 7.35 6.89
C ASP A 35 -6.60 8.35 7.32
N PRO A 36 -5.60 8.59 6.46
CA PRO A 36 -4.48 9.46 6.81
C PRO A 36 -4.92 10.90 7.09
N GLN A 37 -4.23 11.56 8.02
CA GLN A 37 -4.45 12.96 8.37
C GLN A 37 -3.13 13.76 8.36
N PRO A 38 -3.19 15.08 8.05
CA PRO A 38 -2.03 15.97 8.17
C PRO A 38 -1.44 15.97 9.58
N GLY A 39 -0.11 15.96 9.66
CA GLY A 39 0.66 15.88 10.90
C GLY A 39 1.01 14.47 11.33
N GLN A 40 0.38 13.43 10.79
CA GLN A 40 0.73 12.05 11.16
C GLN A 40 2.10 11.64 10.60
N ILE A 41 2.85 10.84 11.37
CA ILE A 41 4.05 10.15 10.91
C ILE A 41 3.67 8.72 10.56
N TRP A 42 3.97 8.32 9.34
CA TRP A 42 3.64 7.01 8.79
C TRP A 42 4.89 6.26 8.38
N ARG A 43 4.85 4.94 8.60
CA ARG A 43 5.67 4.02 7.82
C ARG A 43 5.02 3.87 6.45
N VAL A 44 5.80 4.11 5.40
CA VAL A 44 5.45 3.73 4.03
C VAL A 44 6.20 2.48 3.65
N ALA A 45 5.55 1.62 2.87
CA ALA A 45 6.14 0.40 2.38
C ALA A 45 5.54 -0.01 1.03
N TRP A 46 6.41 -0.34 0.10
CA TRP A 46 6.06 -0.81 -1.23
C TRP A 46 7.13 -1.77 -1.72
N VAL A 47 6.72 -3.01 -2.01
CA VAL A 47 7.63 -4.13 -2.29
C VAL A 47 8.59 -4.34 -1.12
N ASP A 48 9.87 -4.01 -1.29
CA ASP A 48 10.96 -4.19 -0.34
C ASP A 48 11.48 -2.87 0.25
N VAL A 49 11.01 -1.72 -0.27
CA VAL A 49 11.42 -0.39 0.21
C VAL A 49 10.51 0.07 1.33
N VAL A 50 11.10 0.64 2.38
CA VAL A 50 10.42 1.09 3.59
C VAL A 50 11.02 2.41 4.04
N GLU A 51 10.17 3.40 4.31
CA GLU A 51 10.61 4.69 4.85
C GLU A 51 9.63 5.21 5.90
N LEU A 52 10.08 6.22 6.66
CA LEU A 52 9.20 7.04 7.48
C LEU A 52 8.92 8.37 6.77
N VAL A 53 7.66 8.78 6.80
CA VAL A 53 7.22 10.06 6.22
C VAL A 53 6.29 10.79 7.17
N ALA A 54 6.32 12.13 7.12
CA ALA A 54 5.33 12.98 7.76
C ALA A 54 4.35 13.48 6.71
N ILE A 55 3.06 13.32 6.98
CA ILE A 55 1.99 13.78 6.09
C ILE A 55 1.80 15.29 6.30
N THR A 56 1.94 16.06 5.23
CA THR A 56 1.74 17.52 5.26
C THR A 56 0.36 17.93 4.77
N SER A 57 -0.22 17.16 3.84
CA SER A 57 -1.61 17.35 3.39
C SER A 57 -2.19 16.05 2.85
N VAL A 58 -3.51 15.99 2.76
CA VAL A 58 -4.26 14.80 2.32
C VAL A 58 -5.27 15.22 1.26
N SER A 59 -5.37 14.39 0.22
CA SER A 59 -6.41 14.42 -0.81
C SER A 59 -7.14 13.08 -0.82
N ASP A 60 -8.19 12.95 -1.63
CA ASP A 60 -9.04 11.76 -1.68
C ASP A 60 -8.27 10.45 -1.99
N THR A 61 -7.18 10.47 -2.76
CA THR A 61 -6.47 9.26 -3.19
C THR A 61 -4.98 9.24 -2.84
N ALA A 62 -4.48 10.35 -2.31
CA ALA A 62 -3.05 10.55 -2.11
C ALA A 62 -2.80 11.47 -0.91
N VAL A 63 -1.58 11.41 -0.40
CA VAL A 63 -1.05 12.31 0.61
C VAL A 63 0.12 13.07 0.02
N HIS A 64 0.32 14.31 0.46
CA HIS A 64 1.62 14.95 0.32
C HIS A 64 2.42 14.65 1.57
N ALA A 65 3.64 14.14 1.42
CA ALA A 65 4.46 13.74 2.54
C ALA A 65 5.93 14.11 2.34
N VAL A 66 6.65 14.28 3.45
CA VAL A 66 8.09 14.56 3.48
C VAL A 66 8.82 13.42 4.20
N PRO A 67 10.02 13.02 3.77
CA PRO A 67 10.80 12.02 4.50
C PRO A 67 11.10 12.46 5.93
N VAL A 68 11.08 11.48 6.84
CA VAL A 68 11.43 11.64 8.25
C VAL A 68 12.55 10.68 8.58
N SER A 69 13.62 11.17 9.19
CA SER A 69 14.73 10.34 9.67
C SER A 69 15.00 10.57 11.15
N LEU A 70 15.44 9.51 11.84
CA LEU A 70 16.04 9.60 13.18
C LEU A 70 17.51 10.03 13.12
N GLU A 71 18.14 9.92 11.95
CA GLU A 71 19.50 10.41 11.69
C GLU A 71 19.45 11.93 11.48
N THR A 72 19.99 12.68 12.43
CA THR A 72 19.96 14.15 12.44
C THR A 72 21.31 14.79 12.10
N HIS A 73 22.37 13.99 12.00
CA HIS A 73 23.69 14.44 11.59
C HIS A 73 23.75 14.73 10.08
N PHE A 74 22.97 14.02 9.27
CA PHE A 74 22.79 14.32 7.85
C PHE A 74 21.57 15.23 7.66
N HIS A 75 21.79 16.38 7.02
CA HIS A 75 20.74 17.35 6.73
C HIS A 75 21.20 18.33 5.64
N ASP A 76 20.24 18.98 4.99
CA ASP A 76 20.47 20.14 4.13
C ASP A 76 19.79 21.40 4.73
N GLU A 77 19.91 22.53 4.05
CA GLU A 77 19.32 23.80 4.48
C GLU A 77 17.79 23.81 4.52
N LYS A 78 17.14 22.83 3.86
CA LYS A 78 15.68 22.66 3.83
C LYS A 78 15.20 21.64 4.86
N THR A 79 16.10 20.88 5.49
CA THR A 79 15.77 19.98 6.59
C THR A 79 15.40 20.77 7.85
N LEU A 80 14.26 20.43 8.47
CA LEU A 80 13.91 20.88 9.82
C LEU A 80 14.34 19.83 10.82
N LEU A 81 15.18 20.23 11.78
CA LEU A 81 15.64 19.38 12.87
C LEU A 81 14.80 19.65 14.12
N LEU A 82 14.16 18.60 14.61
CA LEU A 82 13.32 18.63 15.80
C LEU A 82 14.06 17.97 16.98
N PRO A 83 14.12 18.62 18.15
CA PRO A 83 14.61 17.97 19.35
C PRO A 83 13.63 16.90 19.83
N ALA A 84 14.11 15.92 20.59
CA ALA A 84 13.28 14.82 21.12
C ALA A 84 12.01 15.29 21.84
N ALA A 85 12.13 16.34 22.67
CA ALA A 85 11.03 16.95 23.41
C ALA A 85 9.93 17.58 22.52
N ALA A 86 10.21 17.84 21.25
CA ALA A 86 9.25 18.36 20.28
C ALA A 86 8.57 17.25 19.46
N THR A 87 8.76 15.98 19.82
CA THR A 87 8.25 14.82 19.08
C THR A 87 7.54 13.85 20.01
N THR A 88 6.50 13.20 19.50
CA THR A 88 5.77 12.13 20.20
C THR A 88 6.53 10.80 20.19
N VAL A 89 7.54 10.66 19.33
CA VAL A 89 8.45 9.51 19.31
C VAL A 89 9.59 9.62 20.35
N GLU A 90 9.64 10.71 21.14
CA GLU A 90 10.67 10.97 22.15
C GLU A 90 12.12 10.86 21.62
N GLN A 91 12.33 11.10 20.31
CA GLN A 91 13.63 11.03 19.64
C GLN A 91 13.81 12.24 18.72
N PRO A 92 15.05 12.74 18.53
CA PRO A 92 15.29 13.79 17.55
C PRO A 92 14.88 13.34 16.15
N LEU A 93 14.29 14.23 15.37
CA LEU A 93 13.84 13.95 14.01
C LEU A 93 14.37 14.97 13.00
N ALA A 94 14.69 14.49 11.80
CA ALA A 94 14.99 15.30 10.63
C ALA A 94 13.84 15.19 9.62
N LEU A 95 13.15 16.31 9.35
CA LEU A 95 12.07 16.42 8.38
C LEU A 95 12.59 17.07 7.10
N TRP A 96 12.62 16.32 6.01
CA TRP A 96 13.23 16.71 4.74
C TRP A 96 12.23 17.43 3.83
N TYR A 97 11.82 18.65 4.19
CA TYR A 97 10.82 19.41 3.44
C TYR A 97 11.19 19.68 1.97
N GLY A 98 12.50 19.69 1.64
CA GLY A 98 12.98 19.83 0.27
C GLY A 98 12.74 18.62 -0.64
N LEU A 99 12.28 17.49 -0.08
CA LEU A 99 12.01 16.23 -0.76
C LEU A 99 10.52 15.83 -0.73
N GLY A 100 9.63 16.79 -0.46
CA GLY A 100 8.19 16.50 -0.40
C GLY A 100 7.66 15.91 -1.71
N ALA A 101 6.85 14.86 -1.62
CA ALA A 101 6.24 14.21 -2.77
C ALA A 101 4.78 13.82 -2.52
N ARG A 102 4.03 13.64 -3.62
CA ARG A 102 2.69 13.07 -3.59
C ARG A 102 2.80 11.54 -3.59
N LEU A 103 2.30 10.91 -2.54
CA LEU A 103 2.30 9.46 -2.35
C LEU A 103 0.87 8.92 -2.37
N PRO A 104 0.60 7.83 -3.09
CA PRO A 104 -0.73 7.23 -3.07
C PRO A 104 -1.02 6.56 -1.72
N TRP A 105 -2.28 6.52 -1.28
CA TRP A 105 -2.63 5.97 0.05
C TRP A 105 -2.16 4.52 0.25
N TRP A 106 -2.07 3.77 -0.82
CA TRP A 106 -1.80 2.35 -0.76
C TRP A 106 -0.33 1.99 -0.47
N VAL A 107 0.57 2.97 -0.44
CA VAL A 107 1.93 2.78 0.10
C VAL A 107 1.98 2.99 1.61
N LEU A 108 0.97 3.64 2.22
CA LEU A 108 0.89 3.84 3.66
C LEU A 108 0.68 2.50 4.36
N ASP A 109 1.60 2.12 5.23
CA ASP A 109 1.56 0.85 5.93
C ASP A 109 0.85 0.96 7.28
N ARG A 110 1.44 1.76 8.16
CA ARG A 110 0.92 1.98 9.51
C ARG A 110 1.31 3.36 10.01
N GLN A 111 0.43 3.97 10.79
CA GLN A 111 0.79 5.14 11.55
C GLN A 111 1.82 4.73 12.62
N VAL A 112 2.86 5.54 12.75
CA VAL A 112 3.91 5.35 13.76
C VAL A 112 3.74 6.36 14.88
N SER A 113 3.36 7.59 14.55
CA SER A 113 3.20 8.66 15.53
C SER A 113 2.51 9.88 14.92
N GLN A 114 2.62 11.03 15.58
CA GLN A 114 2.09 12.31 15.09
C GLN A 114 2.97 13.50 15.47
N LEU A 115 3.15 14.43 14.55
CA LEU A 115 3.79 15.71 14.80
C LEU A 115 2.86 16.63 15.61
N PRO A 116 3.41 17.48 16.49
CA PRO A 116 2.68 18.59 17.06
C PRO A 116 2.03 19.50 15.99
N ASP A 117 0.88 20.11 16.32
CA ASP A 117 0.10 20.94 15.40
C ASP A 117 0.88 22.11 14.77
N SER A 118 1.89 22.62 15.47
CA SER A 118 2.75 23.71 15.00
C SER A 118 3.54 23.38 13.73
N LEU A 119 3.68 22.10 13.37
CA LEU A 119 4.51 21.64 12.25
C LEU A 119 3.78 21.49 10.91
N LYS A 120 2.52 21.94 10.86
CA LYS A 120 1.73 21.95 9.61
C LYS A 120 2.20 23.03 8.62
N SER A 121 2.96 24.03 9.08
CA SER A 121 3.60 25.04 8.22
C SER A 121 5.12 24.86 8.22
N PRO A 122 5.78 24.87 7.04
CA PRO A 122 7.22 24.67 6.97
C PRO A 122 8.02 25.82 7.59
N GLN A 123 7.47 27.03 7.77
CA GLN A 123 8.26 28.20 8.14
C GLN A 123 8.57 28.30 9.63
N ASP A 124 7.66 27.83 10.50
CA ASP A 124 7.81 27.90 11.96
C ASP A 124 7.81 26.49 12.55
N GLY A 125 8.96 26.05 13.06
CA GLY A 125 9.02 24.85 13.88
C GLY A 125 8.67 25.13 15.35
N PRO A 126 8.38 24.10 16.15
CA PRO A 126 8.18 24.26 17.58
C PRO A 126 9.44 24.80 18.27
N PRO A 127 9.33 25.34 19.49
CA PRO A 127 10.49 25.79 20.26
C PRO A 127 11.61 24.75 20.31
N GLY A 128 12.85 25.20 20.08
CA GLY A 128 14.03 24.35 20.04
C GLY A 128 14.28 23.64 18.70
N SER A 129 13.38 23.77 17.73
CA SER A 129 13.66 23.36 16.34
C SER A 129 14.71 24.26 15.70
N ARG A 130 15.46 23.71 14.74
CA ARG A 130 16.45 24.47 13.95
C ARG A 130 16.49 23.97 12.52
N ARG A 131 16.95 24.82 11.61
CA ARG A 131 17.28 24.40 10.25
C ARG A 131 18.64 23.70 10.20
N GLY A 132 18.77 22.79 9.25
CA GLY A 132 20.06 22.24 8.86
C GLY A 132 20.95 23.29 8.18
N SER A 133 22.23 22.96 8.02
CA SER A 133 23.17 23.71 7.19
C SER A 133 23.22 23.19 5.76
N ALA A 134 23.62 24.05 4.82
CA ALA A 134 23.84 23.66 3.44
C ALA A 134 24.88 22.54 3.32
N ILE A 135 24.64 21.61 2.41
CA ILE A 135 25.58 20.53 2.11
C ILE A 135 26.81 21.12 1.43
N ALA A 136 27.98 20.92 2.04
CA ALA A 136 29.22 21.55 1.60
C ALA A 136 29.70 21.09 0.21
N SER A 137 29.41 19.84 -0.17
CA SER A 137 29.82 19.26 -1.46
C SER A 137 28.91 18.10 -1.87
N PRO A 138 28.68 17.85 -3.17
CA PRO A 138 27.93 16.69 -3.66
C PRO A 138 28.51 15.33 -3.26
N ALA A 139 29.79 15.27 -2.88
CA ALA A 139 30.45 14.03 -2.42
C ALA A 139 30.37 13.83 -0.89
N ALA A 140 29.70 14.72 -0.16
CA ALA A 140 29.55 14.59 1.29
C ALA A 140 28.55 13.46 1.65
N PRO A 141 28.73 12.73 2.77
CA PRO A 141 27.79 11.70 3.20
C PRO A 141 26.33 12.18 3.33
N ALA A 142 26.11 13.44 3.69
CA ALA A 142 24.78 14.04 3.73
C ALA A 142 24.11 14.12 2.34
N ALA A 143 24.89 14.31 1.27
CA ALA A 143 24.39 14.31 -0.10
C ALA A 143 23.93 12.91 -0.53
N GLU A 144 24.71 11.88 -0.20
CA GLU A 144 24.38 10.48 -0.45
C GLU A 144 23.12 10.06 0.32
N PHE A 145 23.04 10.39 1.60
CA PHE A 145 21.85 10.13 2.41
C PHE A 145 20.60 10.82 1.86
N ARG A 146 20.73 12.08 1.44
CA ARG A 146 19.64 12.82 0.79
C ARG A 146 19.21 12.18 -0.53
N ALA A 147 20.15 11.69 -1.33
CA ALA A 147 19.85 11.01 -2.59
C ALA A 147 19.08 9.71 -2.35
N ALA A 148 19.51 8.89 -1.39
CA ALA A 148 18.80 7.66 -1.01
C ALA A 148 17.35 7.93 -0.58
N LEU A 149 17.11 8.99 0.21
CA LEU A 149 15.74 9.39 0.59
C LEU A 149 14.92 9.87 -0.62
N ALA A 150 15.54 10.57 -1.57
CA ALA A 150 14.87 11.03 -2.78
C ALA A 150 14.46 9.85 -3.67
N ASP A 151 15.37 8.89 -3.89
CA ASP A 151 15.12 7.68 -4.67
C ASP A 151 13.99 6.84 -4.06
N ALA A 152 13.98 6.69 -2.73
CA ALA A 152 12.91 5.99 -2.03
C ALA A 152 11.54 6.68 -2.19
N LEU A 153 11.48 8.01 -2.08
CA LEU A 153 10.25 8.77 -2.28
C LEU A 153 9.76 8.71 -3.74
N GLU A 154 10.66 8.74 -4.71
CA GLU A 154 10.32 8.56 -6.12
C GLU A 154 9.73 7.16 -6.38
N HIS A 155 10.33 6.11 -5.79
CA HIS A 155 9.79 4.74 -5.85
C HIS A 155 8.38 4.64 -5.29
N PHE A 156 8.10 5.28 -4.14
CA PHE A 156 6.74 5.30 -3.59
C PHE A 156 5.76 6.15 -4.42
N ALA A 157 6.21 7.28 -4.98
CA ALA A 157 5.38 8.13 -5.81
C ALA A 157 4.98 7.44 -7.13
N ALA A 158 5.87 6.63 -7.69
CA ALA A 158 5.62 5.83 -8.89
C ALA A 158 4.86 4.52 -8.63
N ALA A 159 4.61 4.17 -7.36
CA ALA A 159 3.97 2.92 -6.99
C ALA A 159 2.54 2.81 -7.58
N SER A 160 2.28 1.77 -8.36
CA SER A 160 0.95 1.44 -8.86
C SER A 160 0.65 -0.04 -8.65
N TRP A 161 -0.61 -0.36 -8.39
CA TRP A 161 -1.09 -1.74 -8.28
C TRP A 161 -2.19 -2.08 -9.29
N THR A 162 -2.79 -1.07 -9.93
CA THR A 162 -3.87 -1.23 -10.90
C THR A 162 -3.31 -1.28 -12.33
N PRO A 163 -3.69 -2.27 -13.15
CA PRO A 163 -3.41 -2.21 -14.58
C PRO A 163 -4.20 -1.06 -15.21
N ALA A 164 -3.72 -0.54 -16.34
CA ALA A 164 -4.38 0.56 -17.06
C ALA A 164 -5.80 0.17 -17.55
N GLY A 165 -6.05 -1.12 -17.83
CA GLY A 165 -7.35 -1.64 -18.23
C GLY A 165 -7.84 -1.08 -19.56
N SER A 166 -7.44 -1.70 -20.69
CA SER A 166 -7.81 -1.23 -22.03
C SER A 166 -9.27 -1.48 -22.40
N GLY A 167 -9.97 -2.36 -21.68
CA GLY A 167 -11.33 -2.77 -22.01
C GLY A 167 -11.44 -3.68 -23.24
N ASP A 168 -10.33 -4.13 -23.81
CA ASP A 168 -10.30 -4.93 -25.04
C ASP A 168 -10.54 -6.43 -24.83
N LEU A 169 -10.89 -6.88 -23.63
CA LEU A 169 -11.03 -8.30 -23.29
C LEU A 169 -11.91 -9.04 -24.30
N THR A 170 -13.05 -8.45 -24.68
CA THR A 170 -13.95 -9.05 -25.66
C THR A 170 -13.29 -9.24 -27.02
N THR A 171 -12.52 -8.25 -27.48
CA THR A 171 -11.77 -8.30 -28.74
C THR A 171 -10.67 -9.37 -28.67
N LEU A 172 -9.97 -9.44 -27.54
CA LEU A 172 -8.92 -10.43 -27.30
C LEU A 172 -9.47 -11.86 -27.35
N LEU A 173 -10.57 -12.13 -26.64
CA LEU A 173 -11.22 -13.45 -26.64
C LEU A 173 -11.68 -13.87 -28.04
N ARG A 174 -12.28 -12.95 -28.82
CA ARG A 174 -12.71 -13.21 -30.21
C ARG A 174 -11.54 -13.49 -31.14
N LYS A 175 -10.44 -12.72 -31.01
CA LYS A 175 -9.23 -12.93 -31.82
C LYS A 175 -8.66 -14.33 -31.65
N HIS A 176 -8.72 -14.87 -30.43
CA HIS A 176 -8.28 -16.22 -30.10
C HIS A 176 -9.39 -17.28 -30.26
N LYS A 177 -10.54 -16.92 -30.84
CA LYS A 177 -11.68 -17.81 -31.11
C LYS A 177 -12.23 -18.52 -29.87
N LEU A 178 -12.11 -17.92 -28.70
CA LEU A 178 -12.66 -18.47 -27.45
C LEU A 178 -14.16 -18.16 -27.37
N GLY A 179 -14.98 -19.20 -27.39
CA GLY A 179 -16.43 -19.12 -27.20
C GLY A 179 -16.86 -19.38 -25.76
N ALA A 180 -18.18 -19.27 -25.50
CA ALA A 180 -18.71 -19.46 -24.14
C ALA A 180 -18.43 -20.87 -23.61
N HIS A 181 -18.52 -21.88 -24.46
CA HIS A 181 -18.20 -23.26 -24.13
C HIS A 181 -16.72 -23.44 -23.76
N ASP A 182 -15.81 -22.77 -24.46
CA ASP A 182 -14.37 -22.83 -24.13
C ASP A 182 -14.09 -22.19 -22.78
N LEU A 183 -14.72 -21.04 -22.50
CA LEU A 183 -14.57 -20.36 -21.21
C LEU A 183 -15.12 -21.20 -20.05
N VAL A 184 -16.30 -21.80 -20.20
CA VAL A 184 -16.86 -22.72 -19.19
C VAL A 184 -15.88 -23.88 -18.94
N ARG A 185 -15.37 -24.50 -20.01
CA ARG A 185 -14.45 -25.65 -19.91
C ARG A 185 -13.11 -25.28 -19.28
N HIS A 186 -12.51 -24.15 -19.67
CA HIS A 186 -11.18 -23.77 -19.21
C HIS A 186 -11.19 -23.15 -17.82
N LEU A 187 -12.19 -22.33 -17.50
CA LEU A 187 -12.24 -21.58 -16.24
C LEU A 187 -13.10 -22.24 -15.16
N ASP A 188 -13.82 -23.30 -15.48
CA ASP A 188 -14.79 -23.95 -14.57
C ASP A 188 -15.81 -22.95 -14.01
N ILE A 189 -16.43 -22.17 -14.91
CA ILE A 189 -17.40 -21.13 -14.57
C ILE A 189 -18.78 -21.43 -15.14
N GLU A 190 -19.80 -20.87 -14.49
CA GLU A 190 -21.18 -20.98 -14.94
C GLU A 190 -21.43 -20.32 -16.32
N PRO A 191 -22.28 -20.91 -17.20
CA PRO A 191 -22.55 -20.37 -18.53
C PRO A 191 -22.97 -18.89 -18.58
N PRO A 192 -23.82 -18.38 -17.66
CA PRO A 192 -24.14 -16.95 -17.62
C PRO A 192 -22.90 -16.06 -17.41
N ARG A 193 -21.93 -16.51 -16.62
CA ARG A 193 -20.68 -15.77 -16.37
C ARG A 193 -19.78 -15.78 -17.59
N ALA A 194 -19.67 -16.92 -18.28
CA ALA A 194 -18.95 -17.01 -19.54
C ALA A 194 -19.51 -16.05 -20.60
N LEU A 195 -20.84 -15.92 -20.68
CA LEU A 195 -21.48 -14.94 -21.56
C LEU A 195 -21.21 -13.49 -21.14
N ALA A 196 -21.19 -13.19 -19.84
CA ALA A 196 -20.86 -11.86 -19.33
C ALA A 196 -19.41 -11.46 -19.69
N LEU A 197 -18.46 -12.39 -19.59
CA LEU A 197 -17.06 -12.17 -20.01
C LEU A 197 -16.96 -11.83 -21.50
N LEU A 198 -17.66 -12.59 -22.36
CA LEU A 198 -17.70 -12.34 -23.81
C LEU A 198 -18.39 -11.05 -24.21
N ARG A 199 -19.16 -10.44 -23.30
CA ARG A 199 -19.80 -9.13 -23.48
C ARG A 199 -19.01 -8.01 -22.82
N GLY A 200 -17.89 -8.30 -22.16
CA GLY A 200 -17.10 -7.33 -21.40
C GLY A 200 -17.83 -6.76 -20.18
N GLN A 201 -18.87 -7.45 -19.69
CA GLN A 201 -19.69 -7.00 -18.56
C GLN A 201 -19.08 -7.37 -17.21
N THR A 202 -18.14 -8.31 -17.20
CA THR A 202 -17.35 -8.70 -16.02
C THR A 202 -15.89 -8.84 -16.43
N PRO A 203 -14.94 -8.50 -15.55
CA PRO A 203 -13.52 -8.74 -15.78
C PRO A 203 -13.16 -10.23 -15.59
N LEU A 204 -12.01 -10.64 -16.10
CA LEU A 204 -11.29 -11.82 -15.63
C LEU A 204 -10.59 -11.54 -14.29
N THR A 205 -10.55 -12.53 -13.41
CA THR A 205 -9.68 -12.49 -12.22
C THR A 205 -8.22 -12.80 -12.59
N PRO A 206 -7.24 -12.50 -11.72
CA PRO A 206 -5.85 -12.89 -11.93
C PRO A 206 -5.67 -14.39 -12.18
N ASP A 207 -6.40 -15.25 -11.45
CA ASP A 207 -6.33 -16.70 -11.61
C ASP A 207 -6.88 -17.15 -12.96
N GLU A 208 -7.98 -16.56 -13.41
CA GLU A 208 -8.57 -16.84 -14.73
C GLU A 208 -7.68 -16.37 -15.87
N ALA A 209 -7.03 -15.21 -15.71
CA ALA A 209 -6.04 -14.73 -16.66
C ALA A 209 -4.81 -15.64 -16.74
N ALA A 210 -4.38 -16.22 -15.61
CA ALA A 210 -3.28 -17.19 -15.58
C ALA A 210 -3.64 -18.49 -16.32
N ILE A 211 -4.90 -18.92 -16.24
CA ILE A 211 -5.39 -20.11 -16.96
C ILE A 211 -5.51 -19.84 -18.47
N LEU A 212 -6.06 -18.68 -18.86
CA LEU A 212 -6.29 -18.38 -20.29
C LEU A 212 -5.05 -17.87 -21.02
N GLY A 213 -4.07 -17.29 -20.32
CA GLY A 213 -2.82 -16.80 -20.92
C GLY A 213 -2.16 -17.84 -21.83
N PRO A 214 -1.82 -19.05 -21.33
CA PRO A 214 -1.25 -20.12 -22.15
C PRO A 214 -2.13 -20.55 -23.32
N VAL A 215 -3.46 -20.58 -23.14
CA VAL A 215 -4.42 -20.95 -24.20
C VAL A 215 -4.39 -19.92 -25.35
N MET A 216 -4.20 -18.65 -25.02
CA MET A 216 -4.11 -17.56 -26.00
C MET A 216 -2.67 -17.30 -26.49
N GLY A 217 -1.66 -17.95 -25.91
CA GLY A 217 -0.25 -17.60 -26.16
C GLY A 217 0.09 -16.17 -25.73
N GLN A 218 -0.53 -15.69 -24.64
CA GLN A 218 -0.33 -14.37 -24.05
C GLN A 218 0.21 -14.50 -22.62
N THR A 219 0.89 -13.46 -22.13
CA THR A 219 1.25 -13.37 -20.71
C THR A 219 0.01 -13.06 -19.87
N GLN A 220 0.01 -13.47 -18.59
CA GLN A 220 -1.07 -13.14 -17.65
C GLN A 220 -1.32 -11.63 -17.60
N ASP A 221 -0.27 -10.83 -17.50
CA ASP A 221 -0.35 -9.37 -17.45
C ASP A 221 -1.06 -8.80 -18.69
N ARG A 222 -0.75 -9.32 -19.88
CA ARG A 222 -1.38 -8.85 -21.12
C ARG A 222 -2.87 -9.18 -21.16
N VAL A 223 -3.27 -10.32 -20.60
CA VAL A 223 -4.68 -10.72 -20.47
C VAL A 223 -5.40 -9.84 -19.46
N LEU A 224 -4.77 -9.54 -18.32
CA LEU A 224 -5.32 -8.65 -17.29
C LEU A 224 -5.42 -7.21 -17.76
N GLU A 225 -4.45 -6.71 -18.53
CA GLU A 225 -4.53 -5.39 -19.16
C GLU A 225 -5.74 -5.24 -20.08
N ALA A 226 -6.24 -6.33 -20.66
CA ALA A 226 -7.42 -6.29 -21.52
C ALA A 226 -8.72 -6.14 -20.73
N ASN A 227 -8.72 -6.35 -19.40
CA ASN A 227 -9.89 -6.09 -18.58
C ASN A 227 -10.34 -4.63 -18.70
N PRO A 228 -11.63 -4.34 -18.44
CA PRO A 228 -12.04 -2.96 -18.20
C PRO A 228 -11.25 -2.34 -17.05
N GLU A 229 -11.07 -1.01 -17.13
CA GLU A 229 -10.50 -0.20 -16.06
C GLU A 229 -11.31 -0.39 -14.76
N LEU A 230 -10.61 -0.42 -13.64
CA LEU A 230 -11.24 -0.56 -12.32
C LEU A 230 -11.92 0.76 -11.93
N PRO A 231 -13.15 0.75 -11.39
CA PRO A 231 -13.79 1.97 -10.92
C PRO A 231 -12.96 2.69 -9.84
N ASP A 232 -12.77 4.01 -9.98
CA ASP A 232 -11.98 4.83 -9.04
C ASP A 232 -12.38 4.64 -7.58
N GLN A 233 -13.68 4.55 -7.30
CA GLN A 233 -14.18 4.35 -5.94
C GLN A 233 -13.76 3.00 -5.35
N LEU A 234 -13.72 1.95 -6.18
CA LEU A 234 -13.25 0.62 -5.75
C LEU A 234 -11.74 0.65 -5.49
N VAL A 235 -10.97 1.28 -6.38
CA VAL A 235 -9.53 1.50 -6.21
C VAL A 235 -9.27 2.27 -4.92
N HIS A 236 -9.98 3.37 -4.69
CA HIS A 236 -9.89 4.16 -3.47
C HIS A 236 -10.17 3.31 -2.23
N GLN A 237 -11.27 2.54 -2.19
CA GLN A 237 -11.58 1.70 -1.02
C GLN A 237 -10.48 0.68 -0.70
N LEU A 238 -9.92 0.01 -1.72
CA LEU A 238 -8.82 -0.94 -1.54
C LEU A 238 -7.49 -0.28 -1.19
N SER A 239 -7.37 1.03 -1.44
CA SER A 239 -6.18 1.81 -1.14
C SER A 239 -6.14 2.35 0.28
N ARG A 240 -7.25 2.27 1.03
CA ARG A 240 -7.35 2.75 2.41
C ARG A 240 -6.46 1.93 3.34
N PRO A 241 -5.70 2.55 4.27
CA PRO A 241 -4.86 1.83 5.23
C PRO A 241 -5.63 0.76 6.02
N ALA A 242 -6.90 1.03 6.35
CA ALA A 242 -7.79 0.10 7.04
C ALA A 242 -7.92 -1.28 6.34
N ARG A 243 -7.77 -1.35 5.01
CA ARG A 243 -7.89 -2.59 4.22
C ARG A 243 -6.58 -3.37 4.16
N ARG A 244 -5.45 -2.77 4.50
CA ARG A 244 -4.12 -3.36 4.24
C ARG A 244 -3.91 -4.68 4.99
N ALA A 245 -4.41 -4.79 6.22
CA ALA A 245 -4.34 -6.03 7.00
C ALA A 245 -5.10 -7.19 6.33
N GLN A 246 -6.31 -6.93 5.82
CA GLN A 246 -7.10 -7.93 5.10
C GLN A 246 -6.42 -8.36 3.79
N ILE A 247 -5.86 -7.40 3.05
CA ILE A 247 -5.11 -7.64 1.81
C ILE A 247 -3.88 -8.50 2.07
N ARG A 248 -3.10 -8.21 3.12
CA ARG A 248 -1.93 -9.02 3.48
C ARG A 248 -2.29 -10.41 3.94
N LEU A 249 -3.38 -10.54 4.70
CA LEU A 249 -3.87 -11.85 5.11
C LEU A 249 -4.31 -12.68 3.89
N LEU A 250 -4.97 -12.05 2.92
CA LEU A 250 -5.32 -12.66 1.65
C LEU A 250 -4.07 -13.10 0.88
N ALA A 251 -3.10 -12.20 0.71
CA ALA A 251 -1.83 -12.50 0.04
C ALA A 251 -1.11 -13.69 0.69
N HIS A 252 -1.02 -13.70 2.02
CA HIS A 252 -0.41 -14.80 2.77
C HIS A 252 -1.15 -16.12 2.57
N ARG A 253 -2.48 -16.13 2.64
CA ARG A 253 -3.27 -17.36 2.45
C ARG A 253 -3.19 -17.91 1.03
N SER A 254 -3.11 -17.03 0.05
CA SER A 254 -3.03 -17.40 -1.36
C SER A 254 -1.59 -17.63 -1.84
N GLY A 255 -0.57 -17.34 -1.02
CA GLY A 255 0.83 -17.44 -1.42
C GLY A 255 1.23 -16.43 -2.51
N THR A 256 0.58 -15.27 -2.55
CA THR A 256 0.75 -14.23 -3.58
C THR A 256 1.31 -12.93 -3.02
N SER A 257 1.63 -11.98 -3.90
CA SER A 257 2.05 -10.64 -3.46
C SER A 257 0.87 -9.79 -2.98
N GLU A 258 1.15 -8.72 -2.21
CA GLU A 258 0.12 -7.76 -1.78
C GLU A 258 -0.61 -7.13 -2.98
N GLN A 259 0.13 -6.85 -4.06
CA GLN A 259 -0.43 -6.32 -5.31
C GLN A 259 -1.39 -7.32 -5.97
N GLN A 260 -1.00 -8.59 -6.09
CA GLN A 260 -1.86 -9.63 -6.66
C GLN A 260 -3.13 -9.83 -5.82
N ALA A 261 -2.99 -9.85 -4.48
CA ALA A 261 -4.14 -9.94 -3.58
C ALA A 261 -5.12 -8.76 -3.75
N ARG A 262 -4.62 -7.53 -3.95
CA ARG A 262 -5.47 -6.37 -4.27
C ARG A 262 -6.19 -6.54 -5.59
N LEU A 263 -5.51 -7.01 -6.63
CA LEU A 263 -6.15 -7.25 -7.93
C LEU A 263 -7.22 -8.34 -7.86
N SER A 264 -6.95 -9.42 -7.14
CA SER A 264 -7.95 -10.47 -6.92
C SER A 264 -9.17 -9.93 -6.18
N ALA A 265 -8.98 -9.12 -5.12
CA ALA A 265 -10.08 -8.48 -4.40
C ALA A 265 -10.85 -7.48 -5.28
N ALA A 266 -10.15 -6.67 -6.07
CA ALA A 266 -10.75 -5.69 -6.97
C ALA A 266 -11.62 -6.36 -8.03
N TYR A 267 -11.05 -7.28 -8.80
CA TYR A 267 -11.81 -7.96 -9.86
C TYR A 267 -12.88 -8.90 -9.33
N GLY A 268 -12.65 -9.52 -8.16
CA GLY A 268 -13.69 -10.28 -7.45
C GLY A 268 -14.89 -9.42 -7.05
N ALA A 269 -14.64 -8.27 -6.41
CA ALA A 269 -15.69 -7.33 -6.04
C ALA A 269 -16.37 -6.68 -7.27
N PHE A 270 -15.60 -6.41 -8.33
CA PHE A 270 -16.14 -5.87 -9.59
C PHE A 270 -17.04 -6.88 -10.31
N GLY A 271 -16.67 -8.17 -10.34
CA GLY A 271 -17.54 -9.23 -10.90
C GLY A 271 -18.85 -9.44 -10.12
N LEU A 272 -18.86 -9.19 -8.81
CA LEU A 272 -20.11 -9.19 -8.02
C LEU A 272 -21.04 -8.03 -8.39
N ALA A 273 -20.51 -6.95 -8.96
CA ALA A 273 -21.24 -5.74 -9.29
C ALA A 273 -22.18 -5.87 -10.47
N ALA A 274 -21.78 -6.62 -11.49
CA ALA A 274 -22.51 -6.80 -12.74
C ALA A 274 -23.89 -7.49 -12.55
N ARG A 275 -24.26 -7.87 -11.32
CA ARG A 275 -25.51 -8.55 -10.97
C ARG A 275 -26.60 -7.61 -10.41
N GLN A 276 -26.33 -6.32 -10.22
CA GLN A 276 -27.30 -5.37 -9.66
C GLN A 276 -27.41 -4.11 -10.52
N ASP A 277 -28.55 -3.94 -11.20
CA ASP A 277 -28.90 -2.73 -11.94
C ASP A 277 -29.46 -1.63 -11.02
N GLY A 278 -29.02 -0.38 -11.22
CA GLY A 278 -29.85 0.80 -10.95
C GLY A 278 -29.56 1.70 -9.73
N GLY A 279 -28.45 1.54 -9.01
CA GLY A 279 -28.11 2.41 -7.87
C GLY A 279 -26.61 2.68 -7.66
N THR A 280 -26.28 3.62 -6.76
CA THR A 280 -24.89 3.87 -6.33
C THR A 280 -24.29 2.59 -5.77
N THR A 281 -23.16 2.15 -6.32
CA THR A 281 -22.55 0.89 -5.93
C THR A 281 -21.90 1.00 -4.55
N ASP A 282 -22.35 0.18 -3.59
CA ASP A 282 -21.67 0.00 -2.31
C ASP A 282 -20.43 -0.89 -2.47
N TRP A 283 -19.30 -0.27 -2.81
CA TRP A 283 -18.02 -0.96 -2.93
C TRP A 283 -17.51 -1.48 -1.59
N SER A 284 -17.76 -0.78 -0.47
CA SER A 284 -17.28 -1.20 0.85
C SER A 284 -17.93 -2.52 1.26
N GLY A 285 -19.27 -2.60 1.23
CA GLY A 285 -19.98 -3.82 1.61
C GLY A 285 -19.67 -5.02 0.71
N ARG A 286 -19.32 -4.77 -0.56
CA ARG A 286 -18.88 -5.83 -1.49
C ARG A 286 -17.48 -6.34 -1.16
N LEU A 287 -16.56 -5.44 -0.86
CA LEU A 287 -15.23 -5.82 -0.37
C LEU A 287 -15.31 -6.56 0.96
N ASP A 288 -16.17 -6.12 1.88
CA ASP A 288 -16.42 -6.81 3.15
C ASP A 288 -16.90 -8.24 2.91
N ARG A 289 -17.85 -8.44 1.98
CA ARG A 289 -18.32 -9.77 1.60
C ARG A 289 -17.22 -10.61 0.95
N PHE A 290 -16.44 -10.02 0.05
CA PHE A 290 -15.32 -10.71 -0.60
C PHE A 290 -14.31 -11.20 0.45
N PHE A 291 -13.86 -10.30 1.34
CA PHE A 291 -12.92 -10.66 2.40
C PHE A 291 -13.53 -11.67 3.38
N HIS A 292 -14.80 -11.56 3.76
CA HIS A 292 -15.47 -12.55 4.60
C HIS A 292 -15.41 -13.96 3.99
N VAL A 293 -15.74 -14.10 2.70
CA VAL A 293 -15.71 -15.39 2.01
C VAL A 293 -14.29 -15.97 1.94
N HIS A 294 -13.29 -15.14 1.65
CA HIS A 294 -11.91 -15.61 1.43
C HIS A 294 -11.04 -15.67 2.70
N LEU A 295 -11.42 -14.97 3.78
CA LEU A 295 -10.66 -14.88 5.02
C LEU A 295 -11.34 -15.56 6.22
N ASP A 296 -12.67 -15.65 6.27
CA ASP A 296 -13.35 -16.27 7.43
C ASP A 296 -13.69 -17.75 7.21
N GLN A 297 -13.55 -18.25 5.98
CA GLN A 297 -13.44 -19.69 5.76
C GLN A 297 -12.07 -20.16 6.28
N ALA A 298 -12.05 -20.66 7.52
CA ALA A 298 -10.95 -21.47 8.01
C ALA A 298 -10.80 -22.72 7.13
N PRO A 299 -9.58 -23.24 6.90
CA PRO A 299 -9.45 -24.61 6.41
C PRO A 299 -10.14 -25.52 7.43
N GLY A 300 -11.17 -26.23 6.97
CA GLY A 300 -11.80 -27.29 7.75
C GLY A 300 -10.70 -28.22 8.28
N ARG A 301 -10.73 -28.42 9.60
CA ARG A 301 -10.04 -29.54 10.24
C ARG A 301 -10.63 -30.86 9.74
#